data_AF-A0ABD7CS60-F1
#
_entry.id   AF-A0ABD7CS60-F1
#
_cell.length_a   1.000
_cell.length_b   1.000
_cell.length_c   1.000
_cell.angle_alpha   90.00
_cell.angle_beta   90.00
_cell.angle_gamma   90.00
#
_symmetry.space_group_name_H-M   'P 1'
#
loop_
_entity.id
_entity.type
_entity.pdbx_description
1 polymer ?
#
loop_
_entity_poly.entity_id
_entity_poly.type
_entity_poly.pdbx_seq_one_letter_code
_entity_poly.pdbx_strand_id
1 'polypeptide(L)' 'MSEPSGTPAPAPADDFPHGAGNPARGALRAAGYTRLAQLTEVTAAEVLALHGVGPKAIGVLRGALAAEGLAFAGE' A
#
# COMPACT_ATOMS: atom_id res chain seq x y z
N MET A 1 11.21 26.84 -1.20
CA MET A 1 10.46 25.59 -1.43
C MET A 1 11.37 24.62 -2.17
N SER A 2 12.30 24.00 -1.47
CA SER A 2 13.16 22.95 -2.02
C SER A 2 13.66 22.17 -0.81
N GLU A 3 13.22 20.94 -0.67
CA GLU A 3 14.03 19.95 0.05
C GLU A 3 14.78 19.10 -0.97
N PRO A 4 16.05 18.72 -0.70
CA PRO A 4 16.98 18.20 -1.69
C PRO A 4 17.11 16.67 -1.63
N SER A 5 17.55 16.10 -2.76
CA SER A 5 18.35 14.87 -2.94
C SER A 5 18.48 13.84 -1.78
N GLY A 6 18.09 12.58 -2.04
CA GLY A 6 18.41 11.44 -1.17
C GLY A 6 18.24 10.05 -1.83
N THR A 7 19.31 9.56 -2.47
CA THR A 7 19.76 8.14 -2.62
C THR A 7 18.88 7.10 -3.35
N PRO A 8 19.41 6.30 -4.32
CA PRO A 8 18.75 5.06 -4.73
C PRO A 8 18.88 4.02 -3.60
N ALA A 9 17.80 3.87 -2.81
CA ALA A 9 17.72 2.89 -1.73
C ALA A 9 17.71 1.44 -2.27
N PRO A 10 18.34 0.48 -1.56
CA PRO A 10 18.62 -0.86 -2.07
C PRO A 10 17.33 -1.69 -2.23
N ALA A 11 16.95 -1.97 -3.48
CA ALA A 11 15.77 -2.72 -3.91
C ALA A 11 14.43 -2.16 -3.36
N PRO A 12 13.36 -2.13 -4.16
CA PRO A 12 12.11 -1.56 -3.68
C PRO A 12 11.50 -2.56 -2.68
N ALA A 13 11.83 -2.44 -1.40
CA ALA A 13 10.99 -2.97 -0.33
C ALA A 13 9.73 -2.10 -0.35
N ASP A 14 8.61 -2.67 -0.80
CA ASP A 14 7.33 -1.97 -0.77
C ASP A 14 7.05 -1.50 0.66
N ASP A 15 6.48 -0.30 0.83
CA ASP A 15 6.11 0.27 2.14
C ASP A 15 4.92 -0.47 2.79
N PHE A 16 4.59 -1.65 2.29
CA PHE A 16 3.46 -2.42 2.75
C PHE A 16 3.85 -3.30 3.95
N PRO A 17 2.99 -3.33 4.98
CA PRO A 17 3.24 -4.15 6.16
C PRO A 17 3.40 -5.62 5.79
N HIS A 18 4.37 -6.29 6.40
CA HIS A 18 4.60 -7.73 6.20
C HIS A 18 3.35 -8.58 6.48
N GLY A 19 2.42 -8.09 7.32
CA GLY A 19 1.15 -8.73 7.62
C GLY A 19 0.16 -8.80 6.44
N ALA A 20 0.32 -7.98 5.40
CA ALA A 20 -0.52 -8.03 4.19
C ALA A 20 -0.30 -9.34 3.40
N GLY A 21 0.85 -10.00 3.59
CA GLY A 21 1.21 -11.24 2.93
C GLY A 21 1.88 -11.02 1.57
N ASN A 22 2.71 -11.98 1.16
CA ASN A 22 3.49 -11.93 -0.08
C ASN A 22 2.64 -11.75 -1.36
N PRO A 23 1.48 -12.42 -1.55
CA PRO A 23 0.69 -12.24 -2.79
C PRO A 23 0.03 -10.86 -2.88
N ALA A 24 -0.42 -10.28 -1.76
CA ALA A 24 -1.02 -8.95 -1.76
C ALA A 24 0.00 -7.87 -2.11
N ARG A 25 1.22 -7.94 -1.53
CA ARG A 25 2.33 -7.04 -1.87
C ARG A 25 2.71 -7.14 -3.35
N GLY A 26 2.78 -8.35 -3.87
CA GLY A 26 3.04 -8.60 -5.29
C GLY A 26 1.96 -7.99 -6.20
N ALA A 27 0.68 -8.17 -5.84
CA ALA A 27 -0.45 -7.62 -6.58
C ALA A 27 -0.47 -6.08 -6.56
N LEU A 28 -0.23 -5.48 -5.39
CA LEU A 28 -0.11 -4.03 -5.22
C LEU A 28 1.01 -3.46 -6.08
N ARG A 29 2.20 -4.07 -6.03
CA ARG A 29 3.33 -3.69 -6.87
C ARG A 29 3.03 -3.85 -8.36
N ALA A 30 2.37 -4.94 -8.74
CA ALA A 30 1.97 -5.17 -10.13
C ALA A 30 0.95 -4.13 -10.61
N ALA A 31 0.11 -3.63 -9.70
CA ALA A 31 -0.80 -2.51 -9.95
C ALA A 31 -0.12 -1.12 -9.86
N GLY A 32 1.18 -1.05 -9.56
CA GLY A 32 1.93 0.21 -9.47
C GLY A 32 1.89 0.90 -8.10
N TYR A 33 1.22 0.29 -7.12
CA TYR A 33 1.24 0.77 -5.73
C TYR A 33 2.52 0.29 -5.06
N THR A 34 3.31 1.23 -4.59
CA THR A 34 4.56 0.96 -3.84
C THR A 34 4.55 1.57 -2.45
N ARG A 35 3.58 2.46 -2.17
CA ARG A 35 3.44 3.20 -0.92
C ARG A 35 1.99 3.17 -0.40
N LEU A 36 1.84 3.26 0.92
CA LEU A 36 0.53 3.36 1.57
C LEU A 36 -0.26 4.60 1.13
N ALA A 37 0.39 5.76 0.98
CA ALA A 37 -0.28 6.99 0.55
C ALA A 37 -0.99 6.86 -0.80
N GLN A 38 -0.51 6.02 -1.73
CA GLN A 38 -1.21 5.82 -3.01
C GLN A 38 -2.52 5.04 -2.83
N LEU A 39 -2.66 4.30 -1.73
CA LEU A 39 -3.90 3.61 -1.39
C LEU A 39 -5.00 4.59 -0.94
N THR A 40 -4.66 5.83 -0.60
CA THR A 40 -5.67 6.85 -0.27
C THR A 40 -6.37 7.40 -1.51
N GLU A 41 -5.85 7.12 -2.71
CA GLU A 41 -6.43 7.50 -4.00
C GLU A 41 -7.39 6.44 -4.55
N VAL A 42 -7.40 5.24 -3.95
CA VAL A 42 -8.24 4.11 -4.36
C VAL A 42 -9.08 3.58 -3.22
N THR A 43 -10.15 2.88 -3.55
CA THR A 43 -11.03 2.29 -2.53
C THR A 43 -10.52 0.92 -2.08
N ALA A 44 -10.87 0.53 -0.84
CA ALA A 44 -10.56 -0.81 -0.34
C ALA A 44 -11.14 -1.93 -1.25
N ALA A 45 -12.26 -1.66 -1.91
CA ALA A 45 -12.89 -2.60 -2.85
C ALA A 45 -12.07 -2.77 -4.14
N GLU A 46 -11.51 -1.69 -4.69
CA GLU A 46 -10.61 -1.77 -5.85
C GLU A 46 -9.32 -2.50 -5.51
N VAL A 47 -8.77 -2.23 -4.33
CA VAL A 47 -7.57 -2.94 -3.86
C VAL A 47 -7.87 -4.42 -3.61
N LEU A 48 -9.07 -4.75 -3.11
CA LEU A 48 -9.52 -6.14 -2.94
C LEU A 48 -9.79 -6.85 -4.29
N ALA A 49 -10.11 -6.10 -5.34
CA ALA A 49 -10.29 -6.64 -6.69
C ALA A 49 -8.96 -7.05 -7.34
N LEU A 50 -7.81 -6.60 -6.81
CA LEU A 50 -6.49 -7.01 -7.30
C LEU A 50 -6.23 -8.49 -7.03
N HIS A 51 -5.82 -9.20 -8.08
CA HIS A 51 -5.57 -10.65 -8.02
C HIS A 51 -4.45 -10.97 -7.01
N GLY A 52 -4.81 -11.53 -5.85
CA GLY A 52 -3.88 -11.88 -4.77
C GLY A 52 -4.01 -11.02 -3.52
N VAL A 53 -4.82 -9.96 -3.54
CA VAL A 53 -5.20 -9.21 -2.33
C VAL A 53 -6.44 -9.83 -1.72
N GLY A 54 -6.31 -10.39 -0.52
CA GLY A 54 -7.43 -10.92 0.25
C GLY A 54 -7.99 -9.91 1.27
N PRO A 55 -9.15 -10.20 1.87
CA PRO A 55 -9.75 -9.37 2.93
C PRO A 55 -8.81 -9.23 4.15
N LYS A 56 -7.97 -10.24 4.41
CA LYS A 56 -6.92 -10.15 5.44
C LYS A 56 -5.90 -9.05 5.11
N ALA A 57 -5.49 -8.92 3.86
CA ALA A 57 -4.55 -7.89 3.44
C ALA A 57 -5.18 -6.50 3.57
N ILE A 58 -6.45 -6.34 3.16
CA ILE A 58 -7.19 -5.08 3.36
C ILE A 58 -7.23 -4.68 4.82
N GLY A 59 -7.53 -5.60 5.74
CA GLY A 59 -7.53 -5.29 7.18
C GLY A 59 -6.17 -4.79 7.69
N VAL A 60 -5.08 -5.40 7.22
CA VAL A 60 -3.72 -4.98 7.60
C VAL A 60 -3.36 -3.62 6.98
N LEU A 61 -3.69 -3.41 5.70
CA LEU A 61 -3.45 -2.13 5.01
C LEU A 61 -4.26 -1.00 5.64
N ARG A 62 -5.53 -1.24 5.99
CA ARG A 62 -6.39 -0.29 6.70
C ARG A 62 -5.78 0.07 8.06
N GLY A 63 -5.29 -0.91 8.81
CA GLY A 63 -4.61 -0.67 10.08
C GLY A 63 -3.33 0.16 9.92
N ALA A 64 -2.54 -0.10 8.88
CA ALA A 64 -1.33 0.67 8.58
C ALA A 64 -1.65 2.11 8.14
N LEU A 65 -2.66 2.29 7.26
CA LEU A 65 -3.16 3.62 6.88
C LEU A 65 -3.63 4.40 8.11
N ALA A 66 -4.46 3.77 8.96
CA ALA A 66 -4.98 4.42 10.16
C ALA A 66 -3.88 4.79 11.16
N ALA A 67 -2.79 4.01 11.24
CA ALA A 67 -1.63 4.34 12.07
C ALA A 67 -0.93 5.63 11.60
N GLU A 68 -1.00 5.95 10.32
CA GLU A 68 -0.52 7.20 9.73
C GLU A 68 -1.60 8.31 9.66
N GLY A 69 -2.81 8.04 10.15
CA GLY A 69 -3.94 8.98 10.04
C GLY A 69 -4.54 9.08 8.63
N LEU A 70 -4.28 8.08 7.79
CA LEU A 70 -4.79 7.96 6.43
C LEU A 70 -5.93 6.93 6.35
N ALA A 71 -6.68 6.97 5.24
CA ALA A 71 -7.74 6.01 4.92
C ALA A 71 -7.77 5.76 3.41
N PHE A 72 -8.41 4.66 2.99
CA PHE A 72 -8.73 4.45 1.57
C PHE A 72 -9.70 5.55 1.09
N ALA A 73 -9.73 5.82 -0.22
CA ALA A 73 -10.54 6.91 -0.80
C ALA A 73 -12.06 6.83 -0.52
N GLY A 74 -12.56 5.69 -0.01
CA GLY A 74 -13.98 5.44 0.27
C GLY A 74 -14.32 5.25 1.75
N GLU A 75 -13.42 5.61 2.67
CA GLU A 75 -13.60 5.57 4.12
C GLU A 75 -13.39 6.93 4.76
#